data_AF-A0A2T0ZEM5-F1
#
_entry.id   AF-A0A2T0ZEM5-F1
#
_cell.length_a   1.000
_cell.length_b   1.000
_cell.length_c   1.000
_cell.angle_alpha   90.00
_cell.angle_beta   90.00
_cell.angle_gamma   90.00
#
_symmetry.space_group_name_H-M   'P 1'
#
loop_
_entity.id
_entity.type
_entity.pdbx_description
1 polymer ?
#
loop_
_entity_poly.entity_id
_entity_poly.type
_entity_poly.pdbx_seq_one_letter_code
_entity_poly.pdbx_strand_id
1 'polypeptide(L)'
;MLLIAQRLYSTVIADDIVPPLDPTQGKDAPGLTGLAKLMNNLAVYALYIAVISVILGIVIAVAGPRIGFHHAKALGVGGVVGGFVIGIVVALSRTTVLSGYDWFATA
;
A
#
# COMPACT_ATOMS: atom_id res chain seq x y z
N MET A 1 -25.80 44.03 30.03
CA MET A 1 -25.56 42.71 30.64
C MET A 1 -26.10 41.55 29.78
N LEU A 2 -27.27 41.68 29.13
CA LEU A 2 -27.79 40.66 28.18
C LEU A 2 -26.89 40.38 26.95
N LEU A 3 -26.16 41.39 26.48
CA LEU A 3 -25.27 41.28 25.32
C LEU A 3 -24.04 40.37 25.56
N ILE A 4 -23.60 40.25 26.81
CA ILE A 4 -22.49 39.36 27.20
C ILE A 4 -22.98 37.90 27.26
N ALA A 5 -24.21 37.68 27.74
CA ALA A 5 -24.83 36.36 27.79
C ALA A 5 -25.06 35.76 26.39
N GLN A 6 -25.47 36.56 25.41
CA GLN A 6 -25.60 36.10 24.02
C GLN A 6 -24.25 35.75 23.38
N ARG A 7 -23.19 36.51 23.69
CA ARG A 7 -21.83 36.23 23.20
C ARG A 7 -21.31 34.91 23.76
N LEU A 8 -21.55 34.64 25.06
CA LEU A 8 -21.15 33.40 25.73
C LEU A 8 -21.94 32.18 25.22
N TYR A 9 -23.23 32.33 24.95
CA TYR A 9 -24.07 31.26 24.39
C TYR A 9 -23.61 30.88 22.97
N SER A 10 -23.25 31.87 22.14
CA SER A 10 -22.76 31.61 20.79
C SER A 10 -21.41 30.90 20.74
N THR A 11 -20.53 31.11 21.73
CA THR A 11 -19.22 30.44 21.81
C THR A 11 -19.31 29.02 22.34
N VAL A 12 -20.25 28.73 23.26
CA VAL A 12 -20.40 27.38 23.83
C VAL A 12 -21.08 26.42 22.85
N ILE A 13 -22.06 26.88 22.07
CA ILE A 13 -22.75 26.05 21.07
C ILE A 13 -21.86 25.81 19.83
N ALA A 14 -20.88 26.69 19.56
CA ALA A 14 -19.95 26.55 18.43
C ALA A 14 -18.82 25.53 18.70
N ASP A 15 -18.60 25.11 19.95
CA ASP A 15 -17.52 24.20 20.33
C ASP A 15 -18.00 22.74 20.52
N ASP A 16 -19.32 22.50 20.50
CA ASP A 16 -19.94 21.17 20.64
C ASP A 16 -20.42 20.58 19.30
N ILE A 17 -20.25 21.30 18.20
CA ILE A 17 -20.37 20.73 16.86
C ILE A 17 -19.02 20.12 16.56
N VAL A 18 -18.95 18.78 16.61
CA VAL A 18 -17.85 17.96 16.07
C VAL A 18 -17.19 18.75 14.94
N PRO A 19 -15.94 19.22 15.10
CA PRO A 19 -15.32 20.09 14.12
C PRO A 19 -15.44 19.41 12.76
N PRO A 20 -15.76 20.16 11.69
CA PRO A 20 -15.89 19.57 10.36
C PRO A 20 -14.66 18.69 10.15
N LEU A 21 -14.89 17.39 9.88
CA LEU A 21 -13.83 16.41 9.66
C LEU A 21 -12.95 16.94 8.55
N ASP A 22 -11.89 17.63 8.93
CA ASP A 22 -10.95 18.20 8.00
C ASP A 22 -10.21 17.01 7.39
N PRO A 23 -10.39 16.73 6.07
CA PRO A 23 -9.78 15.58 5.44
C PRO A 23 -8.25 15.65 5.46
N THR A 24 -7.67 16.81 5.83
CA THR A 24 -6.23 16.97 6.04
C THR A 24 -5.77 16.49 7.43
N GLN A 25 -6.62 16.52 8.46
CA GLN A 25 -6.25 16.05 9.82
C GLN A 25 -6.22 14.52 9.94
N GLY A 26 -6.98 13.80 9.10
CA GLY A 26 -6.91 12.33 9.02
C GLY A 26 -5.63 11.81 8.34
N LYS A 27 -4.95 12.67 7.56
CA LYS A 27 -3.77 12.34 6.75
C LYS A 27 -2.50 12.18 7.59
N ASP A 28 -2.37 13.01 8.61
CA ASP A 28 -1.26 12.99 9.59
C ASP A 28 -1.61 12.18 10.84
N ALA A 29 -2.74 11.46 10.84
CA ALA A 29 -3.12 10.62 11.94
C ALA A 29 -2.00 9.57 12.20
N PRO A 30 -1.47 9.47 13.44
CA PRO A 30 -0.36 8.59 13.74
C PRO A 30 -0.69 7.10 13.45
N GLY A 31 -1.96 6.72 13.55
CA GLY A 31 -2.45 5.40 13.15
C GLY A 31 -2.34 5.11 11.65
N LEU A 32 -2.64 6.10 10.80
CA LEU A 32 -2.53 5.95 9.34
C LEU A 32 -1.06 5.85 8.91
N THR A 33 -0.18 6.65 9.53
CA THR A 33 1.27 6.60 9.29
C THR A 33 1.86 5.24 9.71
N GLY A 34 1.42 4.67 10.83
CA GLY A 34 1.83 3.34 11.28
C GLY A 34 1.40 2.24 10.30
N LEU A 35 0.16 2.29 9.84
CA LEU A 35 -0.36 1.33 8.85
C LEU A 35 0.36 1.45 7.51
N ALA A 36 0.63 2.68 7.04
CA ALA A 36 1.38 2.92 5.82
C ALA A 36 2.79 2.34 5.88
N LYS A 37 3.49 2.50 7.01
CA LYS A 37 4.82 1.91 7.23
C LYS A 37 4.78 0.38 7.24
N LEU A 38 3.77 -0.22 7.88
CA LEU A 38 3.60 -1.67 7.89
C LEU A 38 3.37 -2.22 6.48
N MET A 39 2.46 -1.60 5.72
CA MET A 39 2.17 -2.00 4.34
C MET A 39 3.37 -1.79 3.42
N ASN A 40 4.13 -0.71 3.61
CA ASN A 40 5.37 -0.48 2.88
C ASN A 40 6.41 -1.59 3.15
N ASN A 41 6.61 -1.96 4.41
CA ASN A 41 7.53 -3.04 4.76
C ASN A 41 7.08 -4.37 4.15
N LEU A 42 5.78 -4.66 4.19
CA LEU A 42 5.21 -5.86 3.56
C LEU A 42 5.44 -5.86 2.03
N ALA A 43 5.20 -4.74 1.36
CA ALA A 43 5.42 -4.61 -0.08
C ALA A 43 6.90 -4.80 -0.45
N VAL A 44 7.81 -4.27 0.37
CA VAL A 44 9.26 -4.46 0.20
C VAL A 44 9.64 -5.94 0.33
N TYR A 45 9.15 -6.64 1.36
CA TYR A 45 9.40 -8.07 1.52
C TYR A 45 8.81 -8.91 0.37
N ALA A 46 7.60 -8.59 -0.08
CA ALA A 46 6.98 -9.24 -1.23
C ALA A 46 7.82 -9.06 -2.50
N LEU A 47 8.39 -7.88 -2.71
CA LEU A 47 9.28 -7.60 -3.84
C LEU A 47 10.59 -8.41 -3.74
N TYR A 48 11.19 -8.50 -2.55
CA TYR A 48 12.38 -9.34 -2.35
C TYR A 48 12.11 -10.82 -2.66
N ILE A 49 10.99 -11.36 -2.17
CA ILE A 49 10.60 -12.75 -2.45
C ILE A 49 10.34 -12.95 -3.94
N ALA A 50 9.71 -11.98 -4.62
CA ALA A 50 9.49 -12.04 -6.06
C ALA A 50 10.82 -12.14 -6.83
N VAL A 51 11.82 -11.32 -6.48
CA VAL A 51 13.15 -11.36 -7.11
C VAL A 51 13.83 -12.70 -6.85
N ILE A 52 13.81 -13.20 -5.61
CA ILE A 52 14.38 -14.51 -5.26
C ILE A 52 13.67 -15.62 -6.04
N SER A 53 12.35 -15.60 -6.13
CA SER A 53 11.54 -16.57 -6.88
C SER A 53 11.91 -16.59 -8.36
N VAL A 54 12.16 -15.43 -8.97
CA VAL A 54 12.62 -15.34 -10.37
C VAL A 54 14.00 -15.96 -10.52
N ILE A 55 14.96 -15.62 -9.66
CA ILE A 55 16.32 -16.14 -9.73
C ILE A 55 16.32 -17.66 -9.55
N LEU A 56 15.64 -18.15 -8.50
CA LEU A 56 15.55 -19.58 -8.21
C LEU A 56 14.81 -20.31 -9.33
N GLY A 57 13.73 -19.73 -9.86
CA GLY A 57 12.98 -20.28 -10.98
C GLY A 57 13.83 -20.43 -12.25
N ILE A 58 14.66 -19.44 -12.58
CA ILE A 58 15.60 -19.52 -13.71
C ILE A 58 16.62 -20.63 -13.47
N VAL A 59 17.22 -20.69 -12.28
CA VAL A 59 18.21 -21.72 -11.94
C VAL A 59 17.60 -23.12 -12.05
N ILE A 60 16.40 -23.33 -11.51
CA ILE A 60 15.69 -24.60 -11.58
C ILE A 60 15.28 -24.93 -13.02
N ALA A 61 14.85 -23.96 -13.82
CA ALA A 61 14.47 -24.18 -15.21
C ALA A 61 15.67 -24.54 -16.11
N VAL A 62 16.85 -23.98 -15.83
CA VAL A 62 18.07 -24.20 -16.63
C VAL A 62 18.85 -25.43 -16.17
N ALA A 63 19.01 -25.62 -14.86
CA ALA A 63 19.76 -26.73 -14.29
C ALA A 63 18.91 -28.00 -14.15
N GLY A 64 17.63 -27.87 -13.81
CA GLY A 64 16.72 -28.99 -13.52
C GLY A 64 16.61 -30.05 -14.63
N PRO A 65 16.50 -29.68 -15.92
CA PRO A 65 16.49 -30.65 -17.01
C PRO A 65 17.81 -31.44 -17.14
N ARG A 66 18.94 -30.86 -16.70
CA ARG A 66 20.28 -31.46 -16.81
C ARG A 66 20.54 -32.52 -15.74
N ILE A 67 19.81 -32.47 -14.63
CA ILE A 67 19.88 -33.43 -13.52
C ILE A 67 18.78 -34.50 -13.57
N GLY A 68 18.07 -34.62 -14.71
CA GLY A 68 17.10 -35.70 -14.96
C GLY A 68 15.66 -35.41 -14.53
N PHE A 69 15.36 -34.23 -13.98
CA PHE A 69 13.99 -33.84 -13.64
C PHE A 69 13.23 -33.35 -14.88
N HIS A 70 12.42 -34.23 -15.48
CA HIS A 70 11.58 -33.89 -16.65
C HIS A 70 10.59 -32.73 -16.39
N HIS A 71 10.12 -32.57 -15.15
CA HIS A 71 9.14 -31.53 -14.79
C HIS A 71 9.75 -30.27 -14.18
N ALA A 72 11.07 -30.23 -13.91
CA ALA A 72 11.70 -29.08 -13.26
C ALA A 72 11.66 -27.82 -14.12
N LYS A 73 11.64 -27.95 -15.45
CA LYS A 73 11.50 -26.81 -16.36
C LYS A 73 10.17 -26.07 -16.18
N ALA A 74 9.07 -26.82 -16.07
CA ALA A 74 7.74 -26.24 -15.88
C ALA A 74 7.63 -25.55 -14.51
N LEU A 75 8.18 -26.17 -13.47
CA LEU A 75 8.22 -25.59 -12.12
C LEU A 75 9.05 -24.31 -12.06
N GLY A 76 10.23 -24.30 -12.69
CA GLY A 76 11.11 -23.13 -12.74
C GLY A 76 10.49 -21.96 -13.51
N VAL A 77 9.88 -22.23 -14.68
CA VAL A 77 9.14 -21.22 -15.44
C VAL A 77 7.95 -20.70 -14.63
N GLY A 78 7.24 -21.56 -13.91
CA GLY A 78 6.16 -21.16 -13.00
C GLY A 78 6.63 -20.19 -11.91
N GLY A 79 7.80 -20.44 -11.31
CA GLY A 79 8.41 -19.54 -10.32
C GLY A 79 8.80 -18.17 -10.89
N VAL A 80 9.27 -18.13 -12.14
CA VAL A 80 9.57 -16.88 -12.86
C VAL A 80 8.30 -16.08 -13.14
N VAL A 81 7.28 -16.73 -13.72
CA VAL A 81 6.00 -16.07 -14.05
C VAL A 81 5.32 -15.57 -12.76
N GLY A 82 5.28 -16.38 -11.70
CA GLY A 82 4.72 -15.97 -10.41
C GLY A 82 5.44 -14.77 -9.81
N GLY A 83 6.78 -14.74 -9.87
CA GLY A 83 7.56 -13.58 -9.42
C GLY A 83 7.27 -12.31 -10.23
N PHE A 84 7.16 -12.42 -11.56
CA PHE A 84 6.78 -11.29 -12.41
C PHE A 84 5.38 -10.75 -12.11
N VAL A 85 4.40 -11.63 -11.92
CA VAL A 85 3.02 -11.23 -11.58
C VAL A 85 2.98 -10.45 -10.27
N ILE A 86 3.66 -10.95 -9.23
CA ILE A 86 3.74 -10.25 -7.93
C ILE A 86 4.41 -8.88 -8.10
N GLY A 87 5.52 -8.81 -8.85
CA GLY A 87 6.20 -7.54 -9.13
C GLY A 87 5.31 -6.52 -9.84
N ILE A 88 4.54 -6.97 -10.85
CA ILE A 88 3.59 -6.14 -11.58
C ILE A 88 2.47 -5.65 -10.66
N VAL A 89 1.90 -6.52 -9.82
CA VAL A 89 0.83 -6.15 -8.88
C VAL A 89 1.32 -5.08 -7.90
N VAL A 90 2.53 -5.24 -7.34
CA VAL A 90 3.12 -4.25 -6.42
C VAL A 90 3.39 -2.92 -7.15
N ALA A 91 3.90 -2.96 -8.38
CA ALA A 91 4.15 -1.76 -9.18
C ALA A 91 2.86 -1.02 -9.54
N LEU A 92 1.84 -1.74 -10.02
CA LEU A 92 0.53 -1.18 -10.36
C LEU A 92 -0.17 -0.60 -9.13
N SER A 93 -0.08 -1.28 -7.97
CA SER A 93 -0.65 -0.79 -6.72
C SER A 93 -0.09 0.59 -6.35
N ARG A 94 1.22 0.79 -6.54
CA ARG A 94 1.86 2.10 -6.30
C ARG A 94 1.32 3.18 -7.24
N THR A 95 1.19 2.89 -8.53
CA THR A 95 0.68 3.83 -9.54
C THR A 95 -0.78 4.19 -9.29
N THR A 96 -1.61 3.22 -8.93
CA THR A 96 -3.03 3.44 -8.63
C THR A 96 -3.22 4.26 -7.36
N VAL A 97 -2.41 4.03 -6.31
CA VAL A 97 -2.46 4.83 -5.08
C VAL A 97 -2.08 6.29 -5.36
N LEU A 98 -1.04 6.53 -6.16
CA LEU A 98 -0.63 7.88 -6.55
C LEU A 98 -1.71 8.59 -7.39
N SER A 99 -2.29 7.88 -8.36
CA SER A 99 -3.34 8.45 -9.22
C SER A 99 -4.64 8.73 -8.47
N GLY A 100 -5.02 7.87 -7.53
CA GLY A 100 -6.17 8.08 -6.65
C GLY A 100 -5.96 9.27 -5.72
N TYR A 101 -4.75 9.42 -5.18
CA TYR A 101 -4.39 10.57 -4.34
C TYR A 101 -4.55 11.90 -5.07
N ASP A 102 -4.08 11.99 -6.32
CA ASP A 102 -4.18 13.21 -7.12
C ASP A 102 -5.65 13.57 -7.41
N TRP A 103 -6.52 12.57 -7.63
CA TRP A 103 -7.95 12.80 -7.85
C TRP A 103 -8.65 13.38 -6.61
N PHE A 104 -8.36 12.86 -5.41
CA PHE A 104 -8.89 13.40 -4.16
C PHE A 104 -8.22 14.71 -3.72
N ALA A 105 -7.02 15.02 -4.20
CA ALA A 105 -6.33 16.27 -3.90
C ALA A 105 -6.78 17.44 -4.79
N THR A 106 -7.42 17.15 -5.93
CA THR A 106 -7.92 18.16 -6.88
C THR A 106 -9.45 18.34 -6.81
N ALA A 107 -10.16 17.49 -6.08
CA ALA A 107 -11.61 17.58 -5.82
C ALA A 107 -11.89 18.33 -4.51
#